data_AF-A0A532TN84-F1
#
_entry.id   AF-A0A532TN84-F1
#
_cell.length_a   1.000
_cell.length_b   1.000
_cell.length_c   1.000
_cell.angle_alpha   90.00
_cell.angle_beta   90.00
_cell.angle_gamma   90.00
#
_symmetry.space_group_name_H-M   'P 1'
#
loop_
_entity.id
_entity.type
_entity.pdbx_description
1 polymer ?
#
loop_
_entity_poly.entity_id
_entity_poly.type
_entity_poly.pdbx_seq_one_letter_code
_entity_poly.pdbx_strand_id
1 'polypeptide(L)'
;MKSNIIAEPESWKCPVCNSTIWKNILKNKWKIPNFKHKWLIVCSNCFCGIIYPKPPEEELKDINHKYWNKYEIISNIHKKKTEIKNISRINYLEKFIDLNSLETILDIGAGYGNFINCLNKNKRLTKNIEYYAIEPDYNMEKVLKNLGVKQIYKDIIEIDMNKPFSLIILSHILEHTRNPVKFLNKIKKLMDGKTYLFVEIPNIDGFFVEDLGLHTYVFNVKCIKILIKKLEFKVINLTTVGETLENLIKSSTKKYLIQKFKKFFFRINLNLYYKILKKIFFYLKNLSENNDFDILKMSLDQYGKSRRFIRILLKKDFT
;
A
#
# COMPACT_ATOMS: atom_id res chain seq x y z
N MET A 1 21.15 12.47 16.20
CA MET A 1 21.68 12.37 14.83
C MET A 1 21.34 13.69 14.16
N LYS A 2 22.35 14.47 13.75
CA LYS A 2 22.12 15.67 12.94
C LYS A 2 21.48 15.21 11.63
N SER A 3 20.31 15.77 11.31
CA SER A 3 19.57 15.49 10.09
C SER A 3 20.31 16.13 8.92
N ASN A 4 21.14 15.37 8.23
CA ASN A 4 21.69 15.84 6.97
C ASN A 4 20.57 15.80 5.93
N ILE A 5 20.20 16.98 5.43
CA ILE A 5 19.41 17.15 4.22
C ILE A 5 20.21 16.50 3.10
N ILE A 6 19.61 15.58 2.35
CA ILE A 6 20.23 14.99 1.16
C ILE A 6 19.60 15.74 -0.01
N ALA A 7 20.20 16.85 -0.43
CA ALA A 7 20.02 17.40 -1.78
C ALA A 7 20.85 16.51 -2.74
N GLU A 8 20.42 16.16 -3.95
CA GLU A 8 20.02 16.99 -5.11
C GLU A 8 19.09 16.24 -6.11
N PRO A 9 18.48 16.91 -7.12
CA PRO A 9 18.49 18.34 -7.42
C PRO A 9 17.25 19.08 -6.92
N GLU A 10 17.34 20.40 -6.92
CA GLU A 10 16.46 21.46 -6.39
C GLU A 10 14.98 21.41 -6.85
N SER A 11 14.58 20.40 -7.61
CA SER A 11 13.25 20.27 -8.21
C SER A 11 12.50 18.99 -7.81
N TRP A 12 12.95 18.23 -6.79
CA TRP A 12 12.18 17.06 -6.35
C TRP A 12 10.92 17.43 -5.55
N LYS A 13 9.85 17.68 -6.29
CA LYS A 13 8.50 17.91 -5.78
C LYS A 13 7.88 16.58 -5.37
N CYS A 14 7.27 16.56 -4.19
CA CYS A 14 6.46 15.43 -3.76
C CYS A 14 5.41 15.11 -4.84
N PRO A 15 5.36 13.89 -5.41
CA PRO A 15 4.45 13.58 -6.50
C PRO A 15 2.99 13.76 -6.09
N VAL A 16 2.70 13.62 -4.79
CA VAL A 16 1.37 13.78 -4.21
C VAL A 16 0.99 15.26 -4.07
N CYS A 17 1.78 16.05 -3.34
CA CYS A 17 1.38 17.42 -2.93
C CYS A 17 2.27 18.55 -3.48
N ASN A 18 3.21 18.24 -4.36
CA ASN A 18 4.18 19.15 -4.98
C ASN A 18 5.14 19.89 -4.02
N SER A 19 5.04 19.67 -2.70
CA SER A 19 5.99 20.24 -1.73
C SER A 19 7.42 19.78 -2.00
N THR A 20 8.39 20.69 -1.86
CA THR A 20 9.83 20.46 -1.97
C THR A 20 10.50 20.20 -0.61
N ILE A 21 9.73 20.25 0.49
CA ILE A 21 10.26 20.13 1.85
C ILE A 21 10.18 18.67 2.30
N TRP A 22 11.34 18.04 2.43
CA TRP A 22 11.49 16.65 2.84
C TRP A 22 12.17 16.53 4.20
N LYS A 23 11.72 15.56 5.00
CA LYS A 23 12.37 15.14 6.24
C LYS A 23 12.90 13.73 6.07
N ASN A 24 14.17 13.52 6.41
CA ASN A 24 14.78 12.20 6.45
C ASN A 24 14.38 11.51 7.75
N ILE A 25 13.72 10.34 7.66
CA ILE A 25 13.25 9.62 8.85
C ILE A 25 14.14 8.42 9.14
N LEU A 26 14.49 7.61 8.12
CA LEU A 26 15.27 6.39 8.33
C LEU A 26 16.39 6.26 7.29
N LYS A 27 17.64 6.17 7.76
CA LYS A 27 18.75 5.64 6.94
C LYS A 27 18.68 4.13 6.97
N ASN A 28 18.37 3.49 5.86
CA ASN A 28 18.43 2.03 5.80
C ASN A 28 19.91 1.61 5.69
N LYS A 29 20.58 1.49 6.85
CA LYS A 29 21.98 1.07 6.87
C LYS A 29 22.13 -0.43 6.57
N TRP A 30 21.16 -1.29 6.96
CA TRP A 30 21.34 -2.76 6.96
C TRP A 30 20.06 -3.63 6.97
N LYS A 31 18.83 -3.11 6.79
CA LYS A 31 17.61 -3.86 7.21
C LYS A 31 16.63 -4.30 6.14
N ILE A 32 16.70 -3.80 4.91
CA ILE A 32 15.90 -4.34 3.80
C ILE A 32 16.88 -4.72 2.71
N PRO A 33 17.08 -6.03 2.41
CA PRO A 33 18.09 -6.50 1.46
C PRO A 33 18.04 -5.75 0.11
N ASN A 34 16.82 -5.45 -0.33
CA ASN A 34 16.54 -4.82 -1.63
C ASN A 34 16.55 -3.28 -1.59
N PHE A 35 16.72 -2.66 -0.42
CA PHE A 35 16.88 -1.21 -0.25
C PHE A 35 18.17 -0.83 0.49
N LYS A 36 19.21 -1.65 0.35
CA LYS A 36 20.55 -1.35 0.87
C LYS A 36 21.00 0.04 0.37
N HIS A 37 21.51 0.86 1.29
CA HIS A 37 21.96 2.24 1.01
C HIS A 37 20.89 3.25 0.58
N LYS A 38 19.60 2.88 0.62
CA LYS A 38 18.49 3.80 0.37
C LYS A 38 17.92 4.37 1.68
N TRP A 39 17.14 5.42 1.58
CA TRP A 39 16.56 6.20 2.66
C TRP A 39 15.05 6.21 2.51
N LEU A 40 14.33 6.06 3.62
CA LEU A 40 12.93 6.48 3.65
C LEU A 40 12.90 7.97 3.99
N ILE A 41 12.54 8.76 2.99
CA ILE A 41 12.29 10.19 3.17
C ILE A 41 10.79 10.43 3.23
N VAL A 42 10.36 11.47 3.93
CA VAL A 42 8.94 11.77 4.12
C VAL A 42 8.67 13.23 3.85
N CYS A 43 7.64 13.50 3.05
CA CYS A 43 7.23 14.86 2.73
C CYS A 43 6.70 15.55 4.00
N SER A 44 7.18 16.76 4.30
CA SER A 44 6.76 17.50 5.49
C SER A 44 5.31 17.99 5.41
N ASN A 45 4.76 18.12 4.21
CA ASN A 45 3.38 18.57 4.02
C ASN A 45 2.38 17.40 4.08
N CYS A 46 2.51 16.40 3.21
CA CYS A 46 1.52 15.31 3.12
C CYS A 46 1.89 14.05 3.90
N PHE A 47 3.11 13.97 4.46
CA PHE A 47 3.65 12.79 5.15
C PHE A 47 3.72 11.52 4.30
N CYS A 48 3.65 11.64 2.97
CA CYS A 48 3.94 10.52 2.07
C CYS A 48 5.42 10.18 2.17
N GLY A 49 5.72 8.91 2.45
CA GLY A 49 7.09 8.39 2.45
C GLY A 49 7.48 7.84 1.09
N ILE A 50 8.75 8.00 0.73
CA ILE A 50 9.33 7.52 -0.53
C ILE A 50 10.72 6.98 -0.26
N ILE A 51 11.08 5.90 -0.97
CA ILE A 51 12.45 5.38 -0.99
C ILE A 51 13.36 6.24 -1.89
N TYR A 52 14.50 6.65 -1.34
CA TYR A 52 15.49 7.52 -1.99
C TYR A 52 16.92 6.95 -1.93
N PRO A 53 17.72 6.99 -3.02
CA PRO A 53 17.32 7.37 -4.36
C PRO A 53 16.27 6.41 -4.91
N LYS A 54 15.46 6.93 -5.84
CA LYS A 54 14.37 6.17 -6.42
C LYS A 54 14.92 5.01 -7.27
N PRO A 55 14.64 3.74 -6.94
CA PRO A 55 15.18 2.61 -7.69
C PRO A 55 14.77 2.67 -9.17
N PRO A 56 15.66 2.44 -10.14
CA PRO A 56 15.30 2.33 -11.56
C PRO A 56 14.27 1.22 -11.78
N GLU A 57 13.54 1.29 -12.90
CA GLU A 57 12.39 0.43 -13.16
C GLU A 57 12.77 -1.05 -13.28
N GLU A 58 13.90 -1.35 -13.92
CA GLU A 58 14.45 -2.69 -14.02
C GLU A 58 14.79 -3.27 -12.64
N GLU A 59 15.38 -2.46 -11.75
CA GLU A 59 15.68 -2.87 -10.38
C GLU A 59 14.39 -3.20 -9.63
N LEU A 60 13.33 -2.40 -9.79
CA LEU A 60 12.02 -2.70 -9.18
C LEU A 60 11.41 -4.00 -9.71
N LYS A 61 11.53 -4.29 -11.01
CA LYS A 61 11.01 -5.52 -11.62
C LYS A 61 11.73 -6.76 -11.08
N ASP A 62 13.07 -6.75 -11.08
CA ASP A 62 13.88 -7.87 -10.56
C ASP A 62 13.65 -8.11 -9.07
N ILE A 63 13.62 -7.03 -8.30
CA ILE A 63 13.39 -7.07 -6.87
C ILE A 63 12.00 -7.65 -6.54
N ASN A 64 10.95 -7.20 -7.24
CA ASN A 64 9.60 -7.74 -7.09
C ASN A 64 9.55 -9.24 -7.40
N HIS A 65 10.14 -9.66 -8.53
CA HIS A 65 10.19 -11.07 -8.93
C HIS A 65 10.85 -11.95 -7.86
N LYS A 66 12.01 -11.53 -7.32
CA LYS A 66 12.72 -12.25 -6.25
C LYS A 66 11.93 -12.33 -4.95
N TYR A 67 11.21 -11.27 -4.58
CA TYR A 67 10.42 -11.24 -3.35
C TYR A 67 9.22 -12.17 -3.40
N TRP A 68 8.48 -12.19 -4.50
CA TRP A 68 7.31 -13.04 -4.67
C TRP A 68 7.68 -14.53 -4.75
N ASN A 69 8.76 -14.88 -5.45
CA ASN A 69 9.31 -16.25 -5.45
C ASN A 69 9.70 -16.73 -4.04
N LYS A 70 10.27 -15.84 -3.20
CA LYS A 70 10.58 -16.20 -1.81
C LYS A 70 9.32 -16.35 -0.95
N TYR A 71 8.28 -15.57 -1.23
CA TYR A 71 6.98 -15.66 -0.55
C TYR A 71 6.23 -16.96 -0.88
N GLU A 72 6.36 -17.47 -2.10
CA GLU A 72 5.82 -18.75 -2.56
C GLU A 72 6.34 -19.94 -1.73
N ILE A 73 7.63 -19.92 -1.36
CA ILE A 73 8.27 -20.97 -0.56
C ILE A 73 7.72 -21.03 0.88
N ILE A 74 7.16 -19.93 1.42
CA ILE A 74 6.63 -19.82 2.81
C ILE A 74 5.16 -20.32 2.88
N SER A 75 4.95 -21.48 2.27
CA SER A 75 3.70 -22.18 1.99
C SER A 75 2.65 -22.31 3.12
N ASN A 76 1.39 -22.54 2.68
CA ASN A 76 0.17 -23.00 3.35
C ASN A 76 -0.41 -22.20 4.55
N ILE A 77 0.39 -21.71 5.49
CA ILE A 77 -0.12 -20.96 6.67
C ILE A 77 -0.75 -19.62 6.27
N HIS A 78 -0.31 -19.05 5.15
CA HIS A 78 -0.81 -17.78 4.65
C HIS A 78 -2.17 -17.88 3.94
N LYS A 79 -2.58 -19.07 3.47
CA LYS A 79 -3.79 -19.23 2.64
C LYS A 79 -5.06 -18.77 3.34
N LYS A 80 -5.28 -19.22 4.59
CA LYS A 80 -6.47 -18.84 5.40
C LYS A 80 -6.49 -17.34 5.74
N LYS A 81 -5.33 -16.75 6.08
CA LYS A 81 -5.23 -15.31 6.35
C LYS A 81 -5.51 -14.47 5.09
N THR A 82 -5.00 -14.92 3.94
CA THR A 82 -5.24 -14.27 2.64
C THR A 82 -6.71 -14.37 2.24
N GLU A 83 -7.35 -15.52 2.46
CA GLU A 83 -8.78 -15.72 2.24
C GLU A 83 -9.64 -14.79 3.11
N ILE A 84 -9.39 -14.72 4.42
CA ILE A 84 -10.11 -13.81 5.33
C ILE A 84 -9.99 -12.35 4.88
N LYS A 85 -8.79 -11.93 4.42
CA LYS A 85 -8.60 -10.57 3.89
C LYS A 85 -9.42 -10.33 2.63
N ASN A 86 -9.45 -11.28 1.69
CA ASN A 86 -10.22 -11.15 0.45
C ASN A 86 -11.74 -11.17 0.70
N ILE A 87 -12.22 -12.03 1.59
CA ILE A 87 -13.62 -11.99 2.05
C ILE A 87 -13.94 -10.63 2.67
N SER A 88 -13.05 -10.09 3.50
CA SER A 88 -13.20 -8.74 4.06
C SER A 88 -13.27 -7.64 2.99
N ARG A 89 -12.55 -7.78 1.86
CA ARG A 89 -12.62 -6.84 0.73
C ARG A 89 -13.96 -6.96 0.00
N ILE A 90 -14.41 -8.18 -0.27
CA ILE A 90 -15.71 -8.46 -0.89
C ILE A 90 -16.84 -7.90 -0.03
N ASN A 91 -16.86 -8.20 1.26
CA ASN A 91 -17.85 -7.66 2.20
C ASN A 91 -17.81 -6.13 2.31
N TYR A 92 -16.66 -5.51 2.04
CA TYR A 92 -16.56 -4.06 1.97
C TYR A 92 -17.20 -3.53 0.69
N LEU A 93 -16.92 -4.15 -0.47
CA LEU A 93 -17.51 -3.78 -1.75
C LEU A 93 -19.04 -3.90 -1.71
N GLU A 94 -19.58 -4.97 -1.15
CA GLU A 94 -21.03 -5.21 -1.02
C GLU A 94 -21.80 -4.13 -0.25
N LYS A 95 -21.12 -3.32 0.56
CA LYS A 95 -21.75 -2.19 1.26
C LYS A 95 -22.05 -1.00 0.36
N PHE A 96 -21.40 -0.93 -0.80
CA PHE A 96 -21.40 0.26 -1.66
C PHE A 96 -21.77 -0.06 -3.10
N ILE A 97 -21.59 -1.29 -3.56
CA ILE A 97 -21.90 -1.71 -4.92
C ILE A 97 -22.68 -3.02 -4.90
N ASP A 98 -23.62 -3.16 -5.84
CA ASP A 98 -24.25 -4.44 -6.14
C ASP A 98 -23.26 -5.29 -6.95
N LEU A 99 -22.77 -6.38 -6.36
CA LEU A 99 -21.86 -7.30 -7.06
C LEU A 99 -22.51 -7.95 -8.28
N ASN A 100 -23.84 -8.12 -8.29
CA ASN A 100 -24.58 -8.64 -9.43
C ASN A 100 -24.75 -7.60 -10.55
N SER A 101 -24.28 -6.36 -10.37
CA SER A 101 -24.14 -5.40 -11.47
C SER A 101 -22.80 -5.51 -12.21
N LEU A 102 -21.80 -6.20 -11.64
CA LEU A 102 -20.45 -6.28 -12.21
C LEU A 102 -20.35 -7.30 -13.34
N GLU A 103 -19.91 -6.90 -14.53
CA GLU A 103 -19.77 -7.80 -15.68
C GLU A 103 -18.32 -8.21 -15.93
N THR A 104 -17.41 -7.25 -15.79
CA THR A 104 -15.98 -7.40 -16.08
C THR A 104 -15.15 -6.87 -14.92
N ILE A 105 -14.20 -7.68 -14.43
CA ILE A 105 -13.29 -7.29 -13.36
C ILE A 105 -11.85 -7.38 -13.85
N LEU A 106 -11.08 -6.31 -13.63
CA LEU A 106 -9.63 -6.31 -13.77
C LEU A 106 -8.98 -6.40 -12.40
N ASP A 107 -8.24 -7.49 -12.13
CA ASP A 107 -7.39 -7.61 -10.93
C ASP A 107 -5.94 -7.28 -11.27
N ILE A 108 -5.47 -6.12 -10.83
CA ILE A 108 -4.10 -5.66 -11.08
C ILE A 108 -3.19 -6.20 -9.97
N GLY A 109 -2.19 -7.00 -10.33
CA GLY A 109 -1.35 -7.73 -9.39
C GLY A 109 -2.08 -8.93 -8.78
N ALA A 110 -2.71 -9.73 -9.64
CA ALA A 110 -3.62 -10.80 -9.22
C ALA A 110 -2.94 -11.91 -8.41
N GLY A 111 -1.63 -12.12 -8.57
CA GLY A 111 -0.87 -13.23 -7.97
C GLY A 111 -1.57 -14.56 -8.22
N TYR A 112 -1.80 -15.33 -7.15
CA TYR A 112 -2.57 -16.58 -7.20
C TYR A 112 -4.08 -16.44 -7.44
N GLY A 113 -4.58 -15.25 -7.80
CA GLY A 113 -6.00 -15.00 -8.05
C GLY A 113 -6.88 -15.16 -6.81
N ASN A 114 -6.35 -14.90 -5.61
CA ASN A 114 -7.07 -15.15 -4.36
C ASN A 114 -8.36 -14.33 -4.22
N PHE A 115 -8.38 -13.09 -4.73
CA PHE A 115 -9.59 -12.26 -4.74
C PHE A 115 -10.66 -12.89 -5.64
N ILE A 116 -10.30 -13.25 -6.88
CA ILE A 116 -11.17 -13.91 -7.86
C ILE A 116 -11.73 -15.22 -7.29
N ASN A 117 -10.88 -16.07 -6.71
CA ASN A 117 -11.30 -17.33 -6.08
C ASN A 117 -12.30 -17.10 -4.93
N CYS A 118 -12.07 -16.11 -4.07
CA CYS A 118 -13.02 -15.77 -3.00
C CYS A 118 -14.34 -15.21 -3.55
N LEU A 119 -14.29 -14.41 -4.62
CA LEU A 119 -15.47 -13.83 -5.24
C LEU A 119 -16.34 -14.90 -5.92
N ASN A 120 -15.72 -15.83 -6.65
CA ASN A 120 -16.42 -16.98 -7.25
C ASN A 120 -17.10 -17.89 -6.23
N LYS A 121 -16.58 -17.94 -4.99
CA LYS A 121 -17.18 -18.70 -3.88
C LYS A 121 -18.26 -17.91 -3.12
N ASN A 122 -18.47 -16.64 -3.47
CA ASN A 122 -19.48 -15.83 -2.80
C ASN A 122 -20.88 -16.26 -3.23
N LYS A 123 -21.64 -16.83 -2.29
CA LYS A 123 -23.02 -17.33 -2.52
C LYS A 123 -24.03 -16.23 -2.93
N ARG A 124 -23.68 -14.94 -2.76
CA ARG A 124 -24.53 -13.81 -3.15
C ARG A 124 -24.40 -13.45 -4.63
N LEU A 125 -23.38 -13.96 -5.29
CA LEU A 125 -23.18 -13.76 -6.72
C LEU A 125 -24.08 -14.74 -7.49
N THR A 126 -24.99 -14.21 -8.29
CA THR A 126 -25.97 -15.00 -9.08
C THR A 126 -25.63 -15.06 -10.56
N LYS A 127 -24.59 -14.33 -11.00
CA LYS A 127 -24.15 -14.27 -12.39
C LYS A 127 -22.64 -14.49 -12.53
N ASN A 128 -22.24 -14.93 -13.71
CA ASN A 128 -20.82 -15.06 -14.05
C ASN A 128 -20.22 -13.68 -14.33
N ILE A 129 -18.98 -13.49 -13.87
CA ILE A 129 -18.17 -12.31 -14.12
C ILE A 129 -17.02 -12.72 -15.04
N GLU A 130 -16.74 -11.90 -16.06
CA GLU A 130 -15.52 -12.07 -16.84
C GLU A 130 -14.32 -11.46 -16.10
N TYR A 131 -13.30 -12.27 -15.86
CA TYR A 131 -12.09 -11.84 -15.17
C TYR A 131 -10.95 -11.58 -16.13
N TYR A 132 -10.24 -10.48 -15.88
CA TYR A 132 -9.00 -10.08 -16.53
C TYR A 132 -7.97 -9.81 -15.44
N ALA A 133 -6.69 -10.04 -15.73
CA ALA A 133 -5.62 -9.84 -14.75
C ALA A 133 -4.42 -9.11 -15.36
N ILE A 134 -3.73 -8.31 -14.55
CA ILE A 134 -2.35 -7.93 -14.82
C ILE A 134 -1.47 -8.71 -13.84
N GLU A 135 -0.64 -9.62 -14.34
CA GLU A 135 0.29 -10.40 -13.52
C GLU A 135 1.58 -10.70 -14.32
N PRO A 136 2.67 -9.95 -14.06
CA PRO A 136 3.93 -10.15 -14.77
C PRO A 136 4.55 -11.54 -14.53
N ASP A 137 4.30 -12.16 -13.37
CA ASP A 137 4.85 -13.48 -13.06
C ASP A 137 4.20 -14.60 -13.90
N TYR A 138 4.99 -15.25 -14.74
CA TYR A 138 4.53 -16.35 -15.61
C TYR A 138 4.12 -17.58 -14.81
N ASN A 139 4.64 -17.78 -13.59
CA ASN A 139 4.29 -18.92 -12.75
C ASN A 139 2.81 -18.88 -12.33
N MET A 140 2.20 -17.70 -12.31
CA MET A 140 0.80 -17.51 -11.91
C MET A 140 -0.19 -17.80 -13.04
N GLU A 141 0.26 -17.86 -14.29
CA GLU A 141 -0.61 -17.93 -15.47
C GLU A 141 -1.54 -19.16 -15.43
N LYS A 142 -0.99 -20.33 -15.09
CA LYS A 142 -1.77 -21.57 -14.98
C LYS A 142 -2.85 -21.46 -13.90
N VAL A 143 -2.53 -20.89 -12.74
CA VAL A 143 -3.49 -20.73 -11.63
C VAL A 143 -4.60 -19.76 -12.01
N LEU A 144 -4.28 -18.64 -12.65
CA LEU A 144 -5.25 -17.65 -13.08
C LEU A 144 -6.18 -18.20 -14.18
N LYS A 145 -5.64 -18.93 -15.17
CA LYS A 145 -6.45 -19.61 -16.18
C LYS A 145 -7.42 -20.62 -15.57
N ASN A 146 -6.97 -21.40 -14.58
CA ASN A 146 -7.82 -22.36 -13.85
C ASN A 146 -8.94 -21.68 -13.05
N LEU A 147 -8.79 -20.39 -12.72
CA LEU A 147 -9.83 -19.58 -12.06
C LEU A 147 -10.80 -18.91 -13.04
N GLY A 148 -10.63 -19.15 -14.36
CA GLY A 148 -11.47 -18.57 -15.40
C GLY A 148 -11.06 -17.15 -15.82
N VAL A 149 -9.80 -16.75 -15.57
CA VAL A 149 -9.28 -15.48 -16.11
C VAL A 149 -9.13 -15.59 -17.63
N LYS A 150 -9.86 -14.74 -18.34
CA LYS A 150 -9.97 -14.75 -19.81
C LYS A 150 -8.70 -14.25 -20.49
N GLN A 151 -8.08 -13.21 -19.93
CA GLN A 151 -6.83 -12.65 -20.43
C GLN A 151 -5.95 -12.15 -19.30
N ILE A 152 -4.66 -12.45 -19.42
CA ILE A 152 -3.63 -12.10 -18.44
C ILE A 152 -2.60 -11.24 -19.16
N TYR A 153 -2.49 -9.98 -18.74
CA TYR A 153 -1.54 -9.00 -19.25
C TYR A 153 -0.31 -8.92 -18.35
N LYS A 154 0.82 -8.49 -18.89
CA LYS A 154 2.06 -8.27 -18.13
C LYS A 154 2.22 -6.83 -17.67
N ASP A 155 1.65 -5.88 -18.41
CA ASP A 155 1.60 -4.48 -18.04
C ASP A 155 0.25 -3.86 -18.43
N ILE A 156 -0.12 -2.79 -17.74
CA ILE A 156 -1.33 -2.01 -18.04
C ILE A 156 -1.31 -1.43 -19.47
N ILE A 157 -0.13 -1.23 -20.06
CA ILE A 157 0.03 -0.74 -21.44
C ILE A 157 -0.46 -1.75 -22.48
N GLU A 158 -0.47 -3.06 -22.15
CA GLU A 158 -0.91 -4.11 -23.08
C GLU A 158 -2.44 -4.20 -23.19
N ILE A 159 -3.17 -3.50 -22.32
CA ILE A 159 -4.62 -3.51 -22.33
C ILE A 159 -5.12 -2.64 -23.47
N ASP A 160 -5.41 -3.29 -24.59
CA ASP A 160 -6.16 -2.73 -25.70
C ASP A 160 -7.60 -3.27 -25.65
N MET A 161 -8.48 -2.57 -24.94
CA MET A 161 -9.87 -2.99 -24.79
C MET A 161 -10.85 -1.90 -25.25
N ASN A 162 -11.75 -2.31 -26.13
CA ASN A 162 -12.86 -1.49 -26.63
C ASN A 162 -13.95 -1.21 -25.57
N LYS A 163 -13.93 -1.93 -24.43
CA LYS A 163 -14.93 -1.77 -23.36
C LYS A 163 -14.25 -1.54 -22.00
N PRO A 164 -14.78 -0.60 -21.18
CA PRO A 164 -14.28 -0.35 -19.84
C PRO A 164 -14.61 -1.52 -18.89
N PHE A 165 -13.86 -1.63 -17.80
CA PHE A 165 -14.15 -2.61 -16.75
C PHE A 165 -15.29 -2.13 -15.84
N SER A 166 -16.10 -3.03 -15.29
CA SER A 166 -17.08 -2.66 -14.28
C SER A 166 -16.45 -2.41 -12.90
N LEU A 167 -15.38 -3.14 -12.58
CA LEU A 167 -14.58 -2.95 -11.36
C LEU A 167 -13.10 -3.23 -11.63
N ILE A 168 -12.24 -2.34 -11.15
CA ILE A 168 -10.78 -2.50 -11.16
C ILE A 168 -10.32 -2.65 -9.71
N ILE A 169 -9.54 -3.70 -9.44
CA ILE A 169 -8.98 -4.00 -8.12
C ILE A 169 -7.49 -3.65 -8.11
N LEU A 170 -7.09 -2.91 -7.08
CA LEU A 170 -5.70 -2.56 -6.82
C LEU A 170 -5.37 -2.82 -5.34
N SER A 171 -5.10 -4.07 -4.99
CA SER A 171 -4.80 -4.49 -3.62
C SER A 171 -3.30 -4.71 -3.46
N HIS A 172 -2.65 -3.89 -2.64
CA HIS A 172 -1.22 -3.97 -2.34
C HIS A 172 -0.29 -3.79 -3.55
N ILE A 173 -0.66 -2.90 -4.47
CA ILE A 173 0.15 -2.61 -5.67
C ILE A 173 0.58 -1.15 -5.74
N LEU A 174 -0.28 -0.21 -5.34
CA LEU A 174 0.01 1.21 -5.49
C LEU A 174 1.30 1.62 -4.74
N GLU A 175 1.58 1.01 -3.59
CA GLU A 175 2.78 1.21 -2.78
C GLU A 175 4.07 0.72 -3.43
N HIS A 176 3.97 -0.14 -4.44
CA HIS A 176 5.10 -0.63 -5.22
C HIS A 176 5.33 0.17 -6.49
N THR A 177 4.37 1.00 -6.91
CA THR A 177 4.46 1.75 -8.17
C THR A 177 5.61 2.74 -8.16
N ARG A 178 6.30 2.90 -9.30
CA ARG A 178 7.31 3.96 -9.42
C ARG A 178 6.67 5.35 -9.28
N ASN A 179 5.53 5.60 -9.91
CA ASN A 179 4.85 6.89 -9.83
C ASN A 179 3.33 6.68 -9.71
N PRO A 180 2.74 6.86 -8.52
CA PRO A 180 1.33 6.56 -8.28
C PRO A 180 0.40 7.49 -9.06
N VAL A 181 0.80 8.75 -9.32
CA VAL A 181 0.03 9.69 -10.15
C VAL A 181 -0.04 9.20 -11.58
N LYS A 182 1.11 8.87 -12.20
CA LYS A 182 1.13 8.35 -13.57
C LYS A 182 0.38 7.02 -13.68
N PHE A 183 0.54 6.15 -12.69
CA PHE A 183 -0.09 4.83 -12.68
C PHE A 183 -1.62 4.92 -12.56
N LEU A 184 -2.13 5.71 -11.62
CA LEU A 184 -3.58 5.93 -11.48
C LEU A 184 -4.16 6.66 -12.69
N ASN A 185 -3.42 7.56 -13.34
CA ASN A 185 -3.85 8.16 -14.60
C ASN A 185 -3.99 7.14 -15.73
N LYS A 186 -3.12 6.12 -15.82
CA LYS A 186 -3.31 5.00 -16.76
C LYS A 186 -4.57 4.22 -16.41
N ILE A 187 -4.82 3.94 -15.14
CA ILE A 187 -6.05 3.27 -14.68
C ILE A 187 -7.29 4.10 -15.04
N LYS A 188 -7.29 5.43 -14.85
CA LYS A 188 -8.42 6.31 -15.25
C LYS A 188 -8.80 6.19 -16.73
N LYS A 189 -7.87 5.80 -17.62
CA LYS A 189 -8.17 5.57 -19.04
C LYS A 189 -8.98 4.30 -19.28
N LEU A 190 -8.88 3.32 -18.40
CA LEU A 190 -9.64 2.06 -18.44
C LEU A 190 -11.03 2.18 -17.77
N MET A 191 -11.37 3.37 -17.26
CA MET A 191 -12.58 3.64 -16.50
C MET A 191 -13.57 4.50 -17.30
N ASP A 192 -14.85 4.13 -17.21
CA ASP A 192 -15.99 4.96 -17.58
C ASP A 192 -16.71 5.52 -16.32
N GLY A 193 -17.92 6.09 -16.51
CA GLY A 193 -18.76 6.64 -15.42
C GLY A 193 -19.37 5.60 -14.49
N LYS A 194 -19.38 4.35 -14.91
CA LYS A 194 -19.93 3.21 -14.17
C LYS A 194 -18.81 2.41 -13.48
N THR A 195 -17.59 2.44 -14.00
CA THR A 195 -16.43 1.73 -13.45
C THR A 195 -16.12 2.16 -12.01
N TYR A 196 -16.03 1.17 -11.13
CA TYR A 196 -15.47 1.35 -9.80
C TYR A 196 -13.97 1.04 -9.79
N LEU A 197 -13.20 1.80 -9.02
CA LEU A 197 -11.82 1.47 -8.68
C LEU A 197 -11.72 1.23 -7.17
N PHE A 198 -11.40 0.00 -6.79
CA PHE A 198 -11.10 -0.37 -5.41
C PHE A 198 -9.59 -0.39 -5.18
N VAL A 199 -9.14 0.34 -4.18
CA VAL A 199 -7.73 0.39 -3.77
C VAL A 199 -7.63 -0.02 -2.31
N GLU A 200 -6.76 -0.98 -2.01
CA GLU A 200 -6.34 -1.30 -0.65
C GLU A 200 -4.82 -1.24 -0.55
N ILE A 201 -4.31 -0.47 0.42
CA ILE A 201 -2.88 -0.26 0.63
C ILE A 201 -2.54 -0.23 2.12
N PRO A 202 -1.28 -0.47 2.51
CA PRO A 202 -0.81 -0.25 3.86
C PRO A 202 -0.91 1.22 4.29
N ASN A 203 -1.12 1.42 5.59
CA ASN A 203 -1.18 2.72 6.25
C ASN A 203 0.03 2.86 7.20
N ILE A 204 0.98 3.73 6.84
CA ILE A 204 2.15 4.10 7.68
C ILE A 204 3.00 2.86 8.04
N ASP A 205 3.01 1.85 7.19
CA ASP A 205 3.71 0.58 7.43
C ASP A 205 5.23 0.72 7.56
N GLY A 206 5.82 1.70 6.87
CA GLY A 206 7.24 2.01 6.96
C GLY A 206 7.77 2.43 8.32
N PHE A 207 6.87 2.63 9.28
CA PHE A 207 7.23 3.00 10.65
C PHE A 207 7.11 1.84 11.63
N PHE A 208 6.44 0.74 11.27
CA PHE A 208 6.05 -0.31 12.22
C PHE A 208 6.46 -1.73 11.81
N VAL A 209 6.75 -1.95 10.52
CA VAL A 209 7.12 -3.27 10.02
C VAL A 209 8.64 -3.36 9.90
N GLU A 210 9.24 -4.35 10.56
CA GLU A 210 10.70 -4.61 10.51
C GLU A 210 11.20 -4.89 9.09
N ASP A 211 10.31 -5.41 8.24
CA ASP A 211 10.48 -5.61 6.81
C ASP A 211 9.39 -4.81 6.08
N LEU A 212 9.76 -3.63 5.60
CA LEU A 212 8.94 -2.74 4.76
C LEU A 212 8.52 -3.39 3.44
N GLY A 213 9.01 -4.60 3.16
CA GLY A 213 8.91 -5.19 1.84
C GLY A 213 9.55 -4.25 0.81
N LEU A 214 9.00 -4.30 -0.39
CA LEU A 214 9.47 -3.54 -1.55
C LEU A 214 8.68 -2.26 -1.78
N HIS A 215 8.09 -1.73 -0.72
CA HIS A 215 7.22 -0.56 -0.84
C HIS A 215 8.09 0.65 -1.16
N THR A 216 7.90 1.17 -2.37
CA THR A 216 8.57 2.40 -2.83
C THR A 216 7.88 3.63 -2.28
N TYR A 217 6.60 3.50 -1.89
CA TYR A 217 5.80 4.51 -1.21
C TYR A 217 5.27 4.01 0.13
N VAL A 218 5.30 4.88 1.13
CA VAL A 218 4.63 4.69 2.42
C VAL A 218 3.49 5.68 2.48
N PHE A 219 2.27 5.17 2.35
CA PHE A 219 1.06 5.98 2.32
C PHE A 219 0.47 6.19 3.71
N ASN A 220 -0.29 7.27 3.83
CA ASN A 220 -1.17 7.57 4.96
C ASN A 220 -2.45 8.20 4.42
N VAL A 221 -3.48 8.30 5.26
CA VAL A 221 -4.79 8.85 4.85
C VAL A 221 -4.69 10.26 4.27
N LYS A 222 -3.87 11.15 4.84
CA LYS A 222 -3.71 12.53 4.36
C LYS A 222 -3.14 12.58 2.95
N CYS A 223 -2.04 11.87 2.68
CA CYS A 223 -1.46 11.89 1.34
C CYS A 223 -2.39 11.22 0.31
N ILE A 224 -3.14 10.19 0.70
CA ILE A 224 -4.14 9.58 -0.18
C ILE A 224 -5.28 10.54 -0.52
N LYS A 225 -5.83 11.27 0.45
CA LYS A 225 -6.84 12.32 0.20
C LYS A 225 -6.33 13.36 -0.79
N ILE A 226 -5.08 13.81 -0.63
CA ILE A 226 -4.45 14.76 -1.56
C ILE A 226 -4.27 14.14 -2.95
N LEU A 227 -3.80 12.89 -3.03
CA LEU A 227 -3.56 12.18 -4.29
C LEU A 227 -4.86 12.01 -5.10
N ILE A 228 -5.93 11.55 -4.45
CA ILE A 228 -7.25 11.37 -5.06
C ILE A 228 -7.81 12.70 -5.55
N LYS A 229 -7.74 13.76 -4.72
CA LYS A 229 -8.21 15.09 -5.10
C LYS A 229 -7.44 15.62 -6.31
N LYS A 230 -6.11 15.47 -6.31
CA LYS A 230 -5.24 15.87 -7.43
C LYS A 230 -5.56 15.13 -8.73
N LEU A 231 -6.06 13.90 -8.62
CA LEU A 231 -6.42 13.06 -9.75
C LEU A 231 -7.90 13.14 -10.10
N GLU A 232 -8.68 14.02 -9.46
CA GLU A 232 -10.11 14.24 -9.77
C GLU A 232 -10.86 12.90 -9.83
N PHE A 233 -10.75 12.13 -8.76
CA PHE A 233 -11.61 10.97 -8.53
C PHE A 233 -12.77 11.37 -7.63
N LYS A 234 -13.97 10.90 -7.98
CA LYS A 234 -15.10 10.90 -7.08
C LYS A 234 -14.91 9.82 -6.03
N VAL A 235 -14.89 10.20 -4.75
CA VAL A 235 -14.77 9.26 -3.63
C VAL A 235 -16.14 8.72 -3.25
N ILE A 236 -16.34 7.41 -3.41
CA ILE A 236 -17.53 6.73 -2.88
C ILE A 236 -17.34 6.43 -1.40
N ASN A 237 -16.17 5.93 -1.03
CA ASN A 237 -15.81 5.70 0.37
C ASN A 237 -14.29 5.71 0.57
N LEU A 238 -13.84 6.18 1.73
CA LEU A 238 -12.46 6.07 2.20
C LEU A 238 -12.49 5.69 3.68
N THR A 239 -11.83 4.60 4.04
CA THR A 239 -11.76 4.13 5.43
C THR A 239 -10.43 3.44 5.74
N THR A 240 -10.24 3.02 6.99
CA THR A 240 -9.11 2.17 7.39
C THR A 240 -9.60 0.88 8.03
N VAL A 241 -8.87 -0.22 7.82
CA VAL A 241 -9.26 -1.57 8.28
C VAL A 241 -8.09 -2.34 8.89
N GLY A 242 -8.42 -3.40 9.62
CA GLY A 242 -7.44 -4.28 10.27
C GLY A 242 -7.07 -3.83 11.68
N GLU A 243 -5.91 -4.28 12.15
CA GLU A 243 -5.38 -3.93 13.47
C GLU A 243 -5.17 -2.41 13.61
N THR A 244 -5.41 -1.86 14.80
CA THR A 244 -5.18 -0.44 15.05
C THR A 244 -3.68 -0.14 15.00
N LEU A 245 -3.31 1.04 14.50
CA LEU A 245 -1.90 1.45 14.48
C LEU A 245 -1.30 1.48 15.89
N GLU A 246 -2.09 1.86 16.90
CA GLU A 246 -1.71 1.83 18.31
C GLU A 246 -1.26 0.43 18.75
N ASN A 247 -2.01 -0.62 18.39
CA ASN A 247 -1.66 -1.99 18.74
C ASN A 247 -0.44 -2.49 17.94
N LEU A 248 -0.32 -2.10 16.67
CA LEU A 248 0.87 -2.40 15.86
C LEU A 248 2.15 -1.75 16.44
N ILE A 249 2.05 -0.52 16.94
CA ILE A 249 3.14 0.16 17.64
C ILE A 249 3.51 -0.58 18.92
N LYS A 250 2.52 -0.94 19.75
CA LYS A 250 2.76 -1.65 21.01
C LYS A 250 3.38 -3.03 20.77
N SER A 251 2.87 -3.78 19.80
CA SER A 251 3.34 -5.13 19.48
C SER A 251 4.74 -5.14 18.87
N SER A 252 5.03 -4.24 17.92
CA SER A 252 6.38 -4.06 17.36
C SER A 252 7.40 -3.66 18.43
N THR A 253 7.02 -2.74 19.33
CA THR A 253 7.86 -2.33 20.47
C THR A 253 8.15 -3.52 21.40
N LYS A 254 7.13 -4.30 21.75
CA LYS A 254 7.28 -5.51 22.59
C LYS A 254 8.15 -6.57 21.93
N LYS A 255 7.95 -6.86 20.64
CA LYS A 255 8.74 -7.83 19.88
C LYS A 255 10.20 -7.41 19.78
N TYR A 256 10.47 -6.12 19.54
CA TYR A 256 11.82 -5.56 19.55
C TYR A 256 12.48 -5.68 20.93
N LEU A 257 11.76 -5.35 22.01
CA LEU A 257 12.25 -5.53 23.37
C LEU A 257 12.60 -7.00 23.63
N ILE A 258 11.72 -7.96 23.29
CA ILE A 258 11.97 -9.39 23.46
C ILE A 258 13.18 -9.88 22.64
N GLN A 259 13.30 -9.47 21.37
CA GLN A 259 14.47 -9.79 20.54
C GLN A 259 15.76 -9.20 21.13
N LYS A 260 15.68 -8.00 21.71
CA LYS A 260 16.82 -7.34 22.35
C LYS A 260 17.14 -7.98 23.69
N PHE A 261 16.16 -8.44 24.47
CA PHE A 261 16.34 -9.27 25.67
C PHE A 261 16.99 -10.61 25.32
N LYS A 262 16.62 -11.24 24.20
CA LYS A 262 17.33 -12.42 23.67
C LYS A 262 18.77 -12.11 23.24
N LYS A 263 19.04 -10.91 22.72
CA LYS A 263 20.40 -10.40 22.46
C LYS A 263 21.12 -9.86 23.70
N PHE A 264 20.42 -9.65 24.82
CA PHE A 264 20.91 -8.97 26.02
C PHE A 264 21.89 -9.82 26.83
N PHE A 265 22.13 -11.06 26.44
CA PHE A 265 23.31 -11.81 26.86
C PHE A 265 24.64 -11.19 26.36
N PHE A 266 24.61 -10.19 25.46
CA PHE A 266 25.79 -9.42 25.07
C PHE A 266 25.51 -7.91 25.07
N ARG A 267 25.89 -7.28 26.20
CA ARG A 267 26.38 -5.88 26.37
C ARG A 267 25.82 -4.79 25.43
N ILE A 268 24.95 -3.91 25.95
CA ILE A 268 25.02 -2.42 25.85
C ILE A 268 23.80 -1.74 26.53
N ASN A 269 24.07 -0.55 27.08
CA ASN A 269 23.24 0.28 27.96
C ASN A 269 21.89 0.73 27.36
N LEU A 270 20.80 0.11 27.84
CA LEU A 270 19.39 0.33 27.46
C LEU A 270 18.93 1.80 27.57
N ASN A 271 19.54 2.58 28.47
CA ASN A 271 19.16 3.97 28.76
C ASN A 271 19.40 4.93 27.58
N LEU A 272 20.42 4.70 26.75
CA LEU A 272 20.70 5.56 25.61
C LEU A 272 19.63 5.41 24.51
N TYR A 273 19.09 4.20 24.33
CA TYR A 273 18.04 3.92 23.36
C TYR A 273 16.66 4.41 23.82
N TYR A 274 16.31 4.25 25.11
CA TYR A 274 15.11 4.88 25.68
C TYR A 274 15.15 6.41 25.56
N LYS A 275 16.33 7.03 25.71
CA LYS A 275 16.53 8.47 25.43
C LYS A 275 16.31 8.81 23.95
N ILE A 276 16.70 7.94 23.01
CA ILE A 276 16.47 8.14 21.57
C ILE A 276 15.00 7.96 21.20
N LEU A 277 14.32 6.93 21.68
CA LEU A 277 12.88 6.74 21.46
C LEU A 277 12.06 7.82 22.12
N LYS A 278 12.39 8.24 23.35
CA LYS A 278 11.79 9.43 23.96
C LYS A 278 12.08 10.68 23.14
N LYS A 279 13.28 10.86 22.59
CA LYS A 279 13.58 12.00 21.70
C LYS A 279 12.82 11.94 20.39
N ILE A 280 12.62 10.77 19.79
CA ILE A 280 11.82 10.61 18.57
C ILE A 280 10.35 10.85 18.88
N PHE A 281 9.83 10.27 19.96
CA PHE A 281 8.45 10.46 20.41
C PHE A 281 8.19 11.93 20.79
N PHE A 282 9.11 12.55 21.53
CA PHE A 282 9.09 13.97 21.87
C PHE A 282 9.27 14.86 20.65
N TYR A 283 10.08 14.48 19.66
CA TYR A 283 10.22 15.21 18.40
C TYR A 283 8.95 15.10 17.55
N LEU A 284 8.32 13.92 17.50
CA LEU A 284 7.01 13.72 16.86
C LEU A 284 5.91 14.50 17.59
N LYS A 285 5.98 14.59 18.92
CA LYS A 285 5.08 15.36 19.77
C LYS A 285 5.27 16.88 19.65
N ASN A 286 6.50 17.37 19.65
CA ASN A 286 6.80 18.80 19.46
C ASN A 286 6.54 19.25 18.03
N LEU A 287 6.70 18.37 17.03
CA LEU A 287 6.25 18.64 15.67
C LEU A 287 4.71 18.73 15.56
N SER A 288 3.97 18.06 16.45
CA SER A 288 2.51 18.19 16.58
C SER A 288 2.05 19.34 17.48
N GLU A 289 2.93 19.89 18.33
CA GLU A 289 2.64 21.03 19.21
C GLU A 289 3.05 22.39 18.57
N ASN A 290 4.10 22.42 17.71
CA ASN A 290 4.57 23.65 17.04
C ASN A 290 3.97 23.90 15.64
N ASN A 291 3.12 23.00 15.17
CA ASN A 291 2.18 23.23 14.07
C ASN A 291 0.84 22.74 14.59
N ASP A 292 -0.29 23.32 14.18
CA ASP A 292 -1.65 22.86 14.49
C ASP A 292 -1.97 21.45 13.91
N PHE A 293 -1.10 20.46 14.15
CA PHE A 293 -1.08 19.16 13.51
C PHE A 293 -1.06 18.05 14.56
N ASP A 294 -2.20 17.92 15.21
CA ASP A 294 -2.50 16.82 16.13
C ASP A 294 -2.64 15.51 15.34
N ILE A 295 -1.57 14.69 15.31
CA ILE A 295 -1.55 13.37 14.65
C ILE A 295 -2.61 12.43 15.26
N LEU A 296 -3.05 12.68 16.49
CA LEU A 296 -4.15 11.96 17.14
C LEU A 296 -5.53 12.34 16.58
N LYS A 297 -5.69 13.50 15.93
CA LYS A 297 -6.93 13.92 15.25
C LYS A 297 -7.11 13.34 13.84
N MET A 298 -6.19 12.50 13.36
CA MET A 298 -6.31 11.83 12.05
C MET A 298 -7.24 10.59 12.04
N SER A 299 -7.96 10.31 13.12
CA SER A 299 -9.03 9.32 13.11
C SER A 299 -10.36 10.02 12.84
N LEU A 300 -10.99 9.78 11.69
CA LEU A 300 -12.44 9.87 11.49
C LEU A 300 -12.74 9.34 10.07
N ASP A 301 -13.14 8.07 9.97
CA ASP A 301 -14.56 7.74 9.75
C ASP A 301 -14.85 6.22 9.66
N GLN A 302 -15.99 5.87 10.27
CA GLN A 302 -16.68 4.58 10.45
C GLN A 302 -16.08 3.50 11.40
N TYR A 303 -14.79 3.53 11.77
CA TYR A 303 -14.20 2.51 12.69
C TYR A 303 -13.39 3.06 13.88
N GLY A 304 -13.51 4.35 14.21
CA GLY A 304 -13.07 4.97 15.47
C GLY A 304 -11.55 5.13 15.72
N LYS A 305 -10.67 4.43 15.01
CA LYS A 305 -9.20 4.55 15.13
C LYS A 305 -8.50 4.30 13.78
N SER A 306 -7.33 4.90 13.57
CA SER A 306 -6.47 4.61 12.40
C SER A 306 -5.97 3.17 12.44
N ARG A 307 -6.11 2.44 11.33
CA ARG A 307 -5.80 1.01 11.23
C ARG A 307 -4.78 0.70 10.13
N ARG A 308 -4.30 -0.54 10.12
CA ARG A 308 -3.20 -1.07 9.30
C ARG A 308 -3.32 -0.80 7.81
N PHE A 309 -4.52 -0.85 7.24
CA PHE A 309 -4.74 -0.70 5.81
C PHE A 309 -5.71 0.44 5.53
N ILE A 310 -5.54 1.13 4.41
CA ILE A 310 -6.47 2.12 3.85
C ILE A 310 -7.26 1.41 2.77
N ARG A 311 -8.59 1.55 2.79
CA ARG A 311 -9.49 1.14 1.70
C ARG A 311 -10.12 2.36 1.08
N ILE A 312 -10.19 2.35 -0.24
CA ILE A 312 -10.74 3.45 -1.02
C ILE A 312 -11.58 2.84 -2.13
N LEU A 313 -12.80 3.33 -2.29
CA LEU A 313 -13.65 3.04 -3.43
C LEU A 313 -13.88 4.34 -4.19
N LEU A 314 -13.51 4.33 -5.47
CA LEU A 314 -13.47 5.50 -6.33
C LEU A 314 -14.31 5.29 -7.59
N LYS A 315 -14.78 6.41 -8.15
CA LYS A 315 -15.24 6.53 -9.54
C LYS A 315 -14.47 7.63 -10.24
N LYS A 316 -14.38 7.55 -11.56
CA LYS A 316 -13.87 8.65 -12.38
C LYS A 316 -14.82 9.83 -12.29
N ASP A 317 -14.27 11.01 -12.01
CA ASP A 317 -15.02 12.25 -12.13
C ASP A 317 -15.08 12.66 -13.60
N PHE A 318 -16.26 13.06 -14.06
CA PHE A 318 -16.52 13.52 -15.43
C PHE A 318 -16.88 15.01 -15.47
N THR A 319 -16.83 15.68 -14.32
CA THR A 319 -17.10 17.12 -14.21
C THR A 319 -15.98 17.97 -14.77
#